data_AF-A0A0A3XMR5-F1
#
_entry.id   AF-A0A0A3XMR5-F1
#
_cell.length_a   1.000
_cell.length_b   1.000
_cell.length_c   1.000
_cell.angle_alpha   90.00
_cell.angle_beta   90.00
_cell.angle_gamma   90.00
#
_symmetry.space_group_name_H-M   'P 1'
#
loop_
_entity.id
_entity.type
_entity.pdbx_description
1 polymer ?
#
loop_
_entity_poly.entity_id
_entity_poly.type
_entity_poly.pdbx_seq_one_letter_code
_entity_poly.pdbx_strand_id
1 'polypeptide(L)'
;MDQSDRRIGVDFTREMENLWLHPSRCVGIPTPFVVDRDGRIAFVGLTMQLDDVLPKVLSGSWRISDEAKAAETERIARDKRIRGETARKN
;
A
#
# COMPACT_ATOMS: atom_id res chain seq x y z
N MET A 1 -15.27 21.36 -13.45
CA MET A 1 -14.43 20.43 -12.66
C MET A 1 -15.06 19.07 -12.84
N ASP A 2 -14.38 18.16 -13.52
CA ASP A 2 -14.86 16.80 -13.75
C ASP A 2 -15.10 16.11 -12.40
N GLN A 3 -16.34 15.69 -12.14
CA GLN A 3 -16.66 14.90 -10.95
C GLN A 3 -16.20 13.48 -11.21
N SER A 4 -14.92 13.22 -10.93
CA SER A 4 -14.42 11.85 -10.86
C SER A 4 -15.27 11.06 -9.86
N ASP A 5 -15.91 9.99 -10.33
CA ASP A 5 -16.78 9.12 -9.54
C ASP A 5 -15.98 8.40 -8.45
N ARG A 6 -15.81 9.07 -7.31
CA ARG A 6 -15.04 8.56 -6.18
C ARG A 6 -15.96 8.10 -5.06
N ARG A 7 -15.93 6.80 -4.79
CA ARG A 7 -16.63 6.19 -3.67
C ARG A 7 -15.85 6.44 -2.38
N ILE A 8 -16.55 6.90 -1.34
CA ILE A 8 -15.99 7.10 0.00
C ILE A 8 -16.63 6.06 0.92
N GLY A 9 -15.80 5.26 1.59
CA GLY A 9 -16.21 4.33 2.65
C GLY A 9 -15.67 4.79 3.99
N VAL A 10 -16.44 4.58 5.06
CA VAL A 10 -16.04 4.89 6.44
C VAL A 10 -16.18 3.62 7.27
N ASP A 11 -15.16 3.30 8.06
CA ASP A 11 -15.13 2.17 8.97
C ASP A 11 -15.32 2.65 10.42
N PHE A 12 -16.42 2.22 11.04
CA PHE A 12 -16.73 2.49 12.46
C PHE A 12 -16.48 1.28 13.36
N THR A 13 -16.20 0.11 12.79
CA THR A 13 -16.02 -1.17 13.51
C THR A 13 -14.54 -1.51 13.75
N ARG A 14 -13.62 -0.76 13.14
CA ARG A 14 -12.17 -1.01 13.11
C ARG A 14 -11.81 -2.24 12.28
N GLU A 15 -12.72 -2.73 11.45
CA GLU A 15 -12.46 -3.88 10.58
C GLU A 15 -11.38 -3.57 9.53
N MET A 16 -11.32 -2.35 8.97
CA MET A 16 -10.24 -1.95 8.06
C MET A 16 -8.88 -1.91 8.76
N GLU A 17 -8.84 -1.43 10.00
CA GLU A 17 -7.61 -1.45 10.80
C GLU A 17 -7.15 -2.88 11.05
N ASN A 18 -8.06 -3.74 11.54
CA ASN A 18 -7.73 -5.09 11.96
C ASN A 18 -7.48 -6.06 10.81
N LEU A 19 -8.22 -5.93 9.71
CA LEU A 19 -8.16 -6.85 8.57
C LEU A 19 -7.26 -6.35 7.45
N TRP A 20 -7.02 -5.03 7.33
CA TRP A 20 -6.22 -4.48 6.23
C TRP A 20 -4.91 -3.87 6.73
N LEU A 21 -4.96 -2.93 7.69
CA LEU A 21 -3.77 -2.22 8.15
C LEU A 21 -2.82 -3.14 8.94
N HIS A 22 -3.30 -3.83 9.98
CA HIS A 22 -2.44 -4.75 10.76
C HIS A 22 -1.82 -5.85 9.88
N PRO A 23 -2.58 -6.54 8.99
CA PRO A 23 -2.01 -7.58 8.15
C PRO A 23 -1.06 -7.05 7.05
N SER A 24 -1.25 -5.82 6.58
CA SER A 24 -0.34 -5.19 5.59
C SER A 24 1.09 -5.04 6.10
N ARG A 25 1.25 -4.97 7.43
CA ARG A 25 2.51 -4.66 8.10
C ARG A 25 3.17 -3.39 7.56
N CYS A 26 2.39 -2.44 7.03
CA CYS A 26 2.90 -1.12 6.69
C CYS A 26 3.14 -0.31 7.96
N VAL A 27 4.20 0.50 8.00
CA VAL A 27 4.39 1.50 9.07
C VAL A 27 4.08 2.89 8.51
N GLY A 28 2.97 3.47 8.93
CA GLY A 28 2.58 4.85 8.58
C GLY A 28 1.14 5.00 8.11
N ILE A 29 0.57 6.18 8.36
CA ILE A 29 -0.71 6.62 7.81
C ILE A 29 -0.43 7.91 7.02
N PRO A 30 -1.00 8.08 5.81
CA PRO A 30 -1.83 7.11 5.09
C PRO A 30 -1.04 5.91 4.53
N THR A 31 -1.67 4.73 4.48
CA THR A 31 -1.18 3.56 3.73
C THR A 31 -2.06 3.36 2.50
N PRO A 32 -1.64 3.78 1.30
CA PRO A 32 -2.32 3.44 0.06
C PRO A 32 -2.22 1.94 -0.27
N PHE A 33 -3.32 1.42 -0.82
CA PHE A 33 -3.40 0.13 -1.48
C PHE A 33 -3.83 0.38 -2.93
N VAL A 34 -3.13 -0.21 -3.89
CA VAL A 34 -3.54 -0.20 -5.30
C VAL A 34 -4.07 -1.58 -5.66
N VAL A 35 -5.27 -1.63 -6.19
CA VAL A 35 -5.91 -2.86 -6.69
C VAL A 35 -5.89 -2.80 -8.23
N ASP A 36 -5.34 -3.85 -8.87
CA ASP A 36 -5.28 -3.96 -10.32
C ASP A 36 -6.63 -4.35 -10.94
N ARG A 37 -6.68 -4.41 -12.28
CA ARG A 37 -7.91 -4.79 -13.03
C ARG A 37 -8.39 -6.21 -12.74
N ASP A 38 -7.53 -7.09 -12.21
CA ASP A 38 -7.90 -8.45 -11.83
C ASP A 38 -8.44 -8.52 -10.40
N GLY A 39 -8.62 -7.38 -9.72
CA GLY A 39 -9.09 -7.30 -8.34
C GLY A 39 -8.03 -7.69 -7.32
N ARG A 40 -6.74 -7.65 -7.68
CA ARG A 40 -5.64 -8.09 -6.81
C ARG A 40 -4.83 -6.91 -6.32
N ILE A 41 -4.32 -6.99 -5.09
CA ILE A 41 -3.41 -5.96 -4.56
C ILE A 41 -2.12 -5.97 -5.39
N ALA A 42 -1.89 -4.88 -6.11
CA ALA A 42 -0.71 -4.67 -6.93
C ALA A 42 0.38 -3.89 -6.19
N PHE A 43 -0.01 -3.09 -5.21
CA PHE A 43 0.92 -2.30 -4.40
C PHE A 43 0.34 -1.95 -3.03
N VAL A 44 1.20 -1.93 -2.03
CA VAL A 44 0.99 -1.34 -0.71
C VAL A 44 2.25 -0.54 -0.40
N GLY A 45 2.16 0.69 0.11
CA GLY A 45 3.39 1.45 0.39
C GLY A 45 3.15 2.91 0.74
N LEU A 46 4.06 3.79 0.32
CA LEU A 46 3.99 5.23 0.61
C LEU A 46 3.29 5.98 -0.52
N THR A 47 2.53 7.02 -0.18
CA THR A 47 1.81 7.85 -1.16
C THR A 47 2.73 8.46 -2.22
N MET A 48 3.97 8.81 -1.86
CA MET A 48 4.95 9.39 -2.79
C MET A 48 5.34 8.47 -3.95
N GLN A 49 5.06 7.17 -3.86
CA GLN A 49 5.40 6.19 -4.89
C GLN A 49 4.26 6.02 -5.92
N LEU A 50 3.08 6.61 -5.68
CA LEU A 50 1.91 6.37 -6.53
C LEU A 50 2.06 6.93 -7.94
N ASP A 51 2.76 8.05 -8.11
CA ASP A 51 2.97 8.66 -9.43
C ASP A 51 3.78 7.75 -10.36
N ASP A 52 4.69 6.95 -9.80
CA ASP A 52 5.50 5.98 -10.55
C ASP A 52 4.77 4.63 -10.73
N VAL A 53 4.05 4.17 -9.70
CA VAL A 53 3.43 2.85 -9.67
C VAL A 53 2.12 2.81 -10.47
N LEU A 54 1.26 3.84 -10.35
CA LEU A 54 -0.07 3.82 -10.96
C LEU A 54 -0.03 3.64 -12.48
N PRO A 55 0.79 4.37 -13.26
CA PRO A 55 0.87 4.16 -14.71
C PRO A 55 1.28 2.72 -15.09
N LYS A 56 2.18 2.11 -14.32
CA LYS A 56 2.69 0.74 -14.57
C LYS A 56 1.67 -0.34 -14.19
N VAL A 57 0.85 -0.09 -13.17
CA VAL A 57 -0.29 -0.96 -12.84
C VAL A 57 -1.34 -0.88 -13.94
N LEU A 58 -1.64 0.32 -14.45
CA LEU A 58 -2.60 0.53 -15.54
C LEU A 58 -2.14 -0.07 -16.87
N SER A 59 -0.84 -0.12 -17.15
CA SER A 59 -0.30 -0.81 -18.33
C SER A 59 -0.24 -2.34 -18.16
N GLY A 60 -0.43 -2.85 -16.95
CA GLY A 60 -0.28 -4.28 -16.62
C GLY A 60 1.18 -4.74 -16.48
N SER A 61 2.16 -3.84 -16.59
CA SER A 61 3.58 -4.20 -16.51
C SER A 61 4.11 -4.35 -15.08
N TRP A 62 3.38 -3.85 -14.08
CA TRP A 62 3.86 -3.82 -12.68
C TRP A 62 3.96 -5.21 -12.04
N ARG A 63 2.88 -6.00 -12.08
CA ARG A 63 2.64 -7.16 -11.20
C ARG A 63 3.76 -8.20 -11.18
N ILE A 64 4.33 -8.53 -12.33
CA ILE A 64 5.37 -9.56 -12.48
C ILE A 64 6.77 -8.97 -12.63
N SER A 65 6.90 -7.65 -12.55
CA SER A 65 8.18 -6.96 -12.73
C SER A 65 9.10 -7.19 -11.54
N ASP A 66 10.40 -7.18 -11.82
CA ASP A 66 11.41 -7.24 -10.76
C ASP A 66 11.43 -5.95 -9.93
N GLU A 67 11.02 -4.83 -10.53
CA GLU A 67 10.81 -3.56 -9.83
C GLU A 67 9.76 -3.68 -8.73
N ALA A 68 8.61 -4.31 -9.01
CA ALA A 68 7.56 -4.52 -8.01
C ALA A 68 8.03 -5.42 -6.87
N LYS A 69 8.79 -6.49 -7.17
CA LYS A 69 9.36 -7.38 -6.17
C LYS A 69 10.40 -6.66 -5.30
N ALA A 70 11.24 -5.82 -5.91
CA ALA A 70 12.24 -5.01 -5.21
C ALA A 70 11.55 -4.00 -4.28
N ALA A 71 10.57 -3.25 -4.79
CA ALA A 71 9.81 -2.27 -4.01
C ALA A 71 9.12 -2.90 -2.79
N GLU A 72 8.52 -4.09 -2.94
CA GLU A 72 7.91 -4.80 -1.81
C GLU A 72 8.95 -5.30 -0.80
N THR A 73 10.10 -5.80 -1.28
CA THR A 73 11.20 -6.25 -0.42
C THR A 73 11.76 -5.09 0.41
N GLU A 74 12.01 -3.94 -0.24
CA GLU A 74 12.48 -2.72 0.40
C GLU A 74 11.48 -2.20 1.42
N ARG A 75 10.19 -2.18 1.07
CA ARG A 75 9.11 -1.78 1.97
C ARG A 75 9.10 -2.67 3.22
N ILE A 76 9.09 -3.99 3.06
CA ILE A 76 9.08 -4.93 4.18
C ILE A 76 10.31 -4.72 5.08
N ALA A 77 11.49 -4.53 4.50
CA ALA A 77 12.72 -4.29 5.25
C ALA A 77 12.66 -2.99 6.05
N ARG A 78 12.24 -1.89 5.41
CA ARG A 78 12.04 -0.58 6.04
C ARG A 78 11.04 -0.68 7.19
N ASP A 79 9.89 -1.31 6.96
CA ASP A 79 8.80 -1.39 7.93
C ASP A 79 9.16 -2.28 9.13
N LYS A 80 9.90 -3.36 8.90
CA LYS A 80 10.48 -4.20 9.98
C LYS A 80 11.47 -3.40 10.82
N ARG A 81 12.37 -2.65 10.19
CA ARG A 81 13.36 -1.81 10.91
C ARG A 81 12.68 -0.80 11.81
N ILE A 82 11.74 -0.03 11.26
CA ILE A 82 11.02 1.01 12.01
C ILE A 82 10.26 0.41 13.19
N ARG A 83 9.52 -0.70 13.00
CA ARG A 83 8.85 -1.39 14.12
C ARG A 83 9.81 -1.81 15.22
N GLY A 84 10.95 -2.38 14.84
CA GLY A 84 11.98 -2.77 15.80
C GLY A 84 12.58 -1.58 16.55
N GLU A 85 12.70 -0.42 15.91
CA GLU A 85 13.13 0.82 16.57
C GLU A 85 12.07 1.35 17.53
N THR A 86 10.79 1.38 17.12
CA THR A 86 9.68 1.81 17.96
C THR A 86 9.51 0.92 19.19
N ALA A 87 9.62 -0.40 19.03
CA ALA A 87 9.50 -1.35 20.14
C ALA A 87 10.64 -1.27 21.16
N ARG A 88 11.80 -0.70 20.80
CA ARG A 88 12.91 -0.45 21.73
C ARG A 88 12.78 0.86 22.50
N LYS A 89 11.88 1.76 22.07
CA LYS A 89 11.63 3.08 22.67
C LYS A 89 10.47 3.08 23.66
N ASN A 90 9.69 2.01 23.72
CA ASN A 90 8.55 1.80 24.62
C ASN A 90 8.88 0.72 25.64
#